data_AF-A0A840NU52-F1
#
_entry.id   AF-A0A840NU52-F1
#
_cell.length_a   1.000
_cell.length_b   1.000
_cell.length_c   1.000
_cell.angle_alpha   90.00
_cell.angle_beta   90.00
_cell.angle_gamma   90.00
#
_symmetry.space_group_name_H-M   'P 1'
#
loop_
_entity.id
_entity.type
_entity.pdbx_description
1 polymer ?
#
loop_
_entity_poly.entity_id
_entity_poly.type
_entity_poly.pdbx_seq_one_letter_code
_entity_poly.pdbx_strand_id
1 'polypeptide(L)'
;MTPDLEARLRAALSERADSSEISPDAWSNLQARTRAVRRRRRAALTTLPLAAATGAAALAVALQAIAPGGMDGSPGTAGKAPGTTGGATGTTGGAAPGASGRAPVGEAASLPVPGRADPLRVWFVREGGGGYALCSAARCVPAAPGAAGGLASGGSVVAYGPAPGQAALVTARTLSGEPVAGTFHRPPGAPMAVWTVTYAADAGVRRVEVCDALGRVLARVDTVQAEPRAR
;
A
#
# COMPACT_ATOMS: atom_id res chain seq x y z
N MET A 1 -6.66 21.00 -35.06
CA MET A 1 -6.31 19.57 -34.94
C MET A 1 -6.30 19.01 -36.35
N THR A 2 -5.17 18.48 -36.84
CA THR A 2 -5.00 18.15 -38.26
C THR A 2 -5.54 16.74 -38.56
N PRO A 3 -6.18 16.51 -39.71
CA PRO A 3 -6.74 15.21 -40.09
C PRO A 3 -5.69 14.09 -40.14
N ASP A 4 -4.44 14.44 -40.36
CA ASP A 4 -3.29 13.52 -40.37
C ASP A 4 -2.99 12.93 -38.98
N LEU A 5 -3.14 13.72 -37.91
CA LEU A 5 -2.93 13.23 -36.54
C LEU A 5 -4.02 12.23 -36.14
N GLU A 6 -5.26 12.49 -36.56
CA GLU A 6 -6.38 11.61 -36.28
C GLU A 6 -6.26 10.29 -37.06
N ALA A 7 -5.82 10.34 -38.32
CA ALA A 7 -5.53 9.15 -39.11
C ALA A 7 -4.42 8.29 -38.49
N ARG A 8 -3.32 8.91 -38.02
CA ARG A 8 -2.22 8.22 -37.34
C ARG A 8 -2.65 7.59 -36.00
N LEU A 9 -3.48 8.28 -35.22
CA LEU A 9 -4.03 7.73 -33.97
C LEU A 9 -4.96 6.55 -34.24
N ARG A 10 -5.83 6.64 -35.26
CA ARG A 10 -6.71 5.53 -35.63
C ARG A 10 -5.92 4.31 -36.10
N ALA A 11 -4.89 4.51 -36.93
CA ALA A 11 -4.02 3.43 -37.38
C ALA A 11 -3.26 2.75 -36.23
N ALA A 12 -2.64 3.54 -35.33
CA ALA A 12 -1.90 3.01 -34.19
C ALA A 12 -2.80 2.27 -33.18
N LEU A 13 -4.06 2.68 -33.05
CA LEU A 13 -5.03 1.99 -32.19
C LEU A 13 -5.55 0.70 -32.81
N SER A 14 -5.79 0.68 -34.13
CA SER A 14 -6.20 -0.53 -34.85
C SER A 14 -5.12 -1.60 -34.84
N GLU A 15 -3.86 -1.25 -35.10
CA GLU A 15 -2.73 -2.20 -35.06
C GLU A 15 -2.53 -2.83 -33.66
N ARG A 16 -2.76 -2.04 -32.60
CA ARG A 16 -2.71 -2.54 -31.22
C ARG A 16 -3.91 -3.40 -30.86
N ALA A 17 -5.06 -3.18 -31.49
CA ALA A 17 -6.24 -4.00 -31.33
C ALA A 17 -6.07 -5.36 -32.03
N ASP A 18 -5.51 -5.38 -33.23
CA ASP A 18 -5.29 -6.61 -34.01
C ASP A 18 -4.17 -7.50 -33.42
N SER A 19 -3.16 -6.89 -32.78
CA SER A 19 -2.10 -7.61 -32.07
C SER A 19 -2.49 -8.11 -30.68
N SER A 20 -3.66 -7.71 -30.19
CA SER A 20 -4.13 -8.15 -28.88
C SER A 20 -4.94 -9.44 -29.06
N GLU A 21 -4.32 -10.57 -28.68
CA GLU A 21 -4.92 -11.91 -28.61
C GLU A 21 -5.94 -11.99 -27.45
N ILE A 22 -6.86 -11.03 -27.41
CA ILE A 22 -7.91 -10.93 -26.42
C ILE A 22 -8.94 -11.99 -26.80
N SER A 23 -8.93 -13.07 -26.03
CA SER A 23 -9.95 -14.12 -26.01
C SER A 23 -11.34 -13.52 -26.33
N PRO A 24 -12.10 -14.09 -27.28
CA PRO A 24 -13.43 -13.58 -27.68
C PRO A 24 -14.40 -13.47 -26.49
N ASP A 25 -14.13 -14.16 -25.39
CA ASP A 25 -14.91 -14.13 -24.15
C ASP A 25 -14.56 -12.97 -23.20
N ALA A 26 -13.46 -12.25 -23.42
CA ALA A 26 -13.04 -11.17 -22.53
C ALA A 26 -14.05 -10.01 -22.55
N TRP A 27 -14.63 -9.70 -23.71
CA TRP A 27 -15.60 -8.62 -23.85
C TRP A 27 -16.95 -8.96 -23.20
N SER A 28 -17.43 -10.20 -23.38
CA SER A 28 -18.67 -10.68 -22.76
C SER A 28 -18.54 -10.72 -21.22
N ASN A 29 -17.38 -11.14 -20.71
CA ASN A 29 -17.06 -11.13 -19.28
C ASN A 29 -16.99 -9.70 -18.71
N LEU A 30 -16.41 -8.75 -19.45
CA LEU A 30 -16.38 -7.35 -19.04
C LEU A 30 -17.81 -6.78 -18.97
N GLN A 31 -18.64 -7.03 -19.98
CA GLN A 31 -20.03 -6.58 -20.00
C GLN A 31 -20.83 -7.16 -18.82
N ALA A 32 -20.69 -8.47 -18.55
CA ALA A 32 -21.34 -9.13 -17.42
C ALA A 32 -20.93 -8.48 -16.08
N ARG A 33 -19.65 -8.16 -15.92
CA ARG A 33 -19.11 -7.50 -14.71
C ARG A 33 -19.68 -6.10 -14.51
N THR A 34 -19.73 -5.29 -15.57
CA THR A 34 -20.34 -3.94 -15.49
C THR A 34 -21.83 -3.97 -15.17
N ARG A 35 -22.60 -4.94 -15.69
CA ARG A 35 -24.03 -5.09 -15.37
C ARG A 35 -24.23 -5.47 -13.89
N ALA A 36 -23.40 -6.35 -13.35
CA ALA A 36 -23.46 -6.76 -11.94
C ALA A 36 -23.20 -5.58 -10.98
N VAL A 37 -22.20 -4.74 -11.26
CA VAL A 37 -21.90 -3.54 -10.45
C VAL A 37 -23.05 -2.54 -10.47
N ARG A 38 -23.66 -2.30 -11.64
CA ARG A 38 -24.83 -1.41 -11.77
C ARG A 38 -26.04 -1.93 -10.97
N ARG A 39 -26.30 -3.24 -10.96
CA ARG A 39 -27.38 -3.84 -10.16
C ARG A 39 -27.17 -3.66 -8.65
N ARG A 40 -25.94 -3.88 -8.16
CA ARG A 40 -25.61 -3.67 -6.74
C ARG A 40 -25.77 -2.22 -6.29
N ARG A 41 -25.34 -1.26 -7.11
CA ARG A 41 -25.53 0.17 -6.82
C ARG A 41 -27.01 0.57 -6.75
N ARG A 42 -27.86 0.02 -7.63
CA ARG A 42 -29.30 0.26 -7.58
C ARG A 42 -29.96 -0.35 -6.34
N ALA A 43 -29.54 -1.55 -5.94
CA ALA A 43 -30.05 -2.20 -4.72
C ALA A 43 -29.65 -1.47 -3.43
N ALA A 44 -28.46 -0.84 -3.39
CA ALA A 44 -28.01 -0.08 -2.23
C ALA A 44 -28.78 1.25 -2.01
N LEU A 45 -29.37 1.81 -3.06
CA LEU A 45 -30.13 3.06 -2.97
C LEU A 45 -31.57 2.87 -2.50
N THR A 46 -32.09 1.64 -2.51
CA THR A 46 -33.46 1.32 -2.07
C THR A 46 -33.59 0.99 -0.58
N THR A 47 -32.49 0.95 0.18
CA THR A 47 -32.47 0.55 1.59
C THR A 47 -32.12 1.68 2.57
N LEU A 48 -32.35 2.93 2.20
CA LEU A 48 -32.26 4.07 3.14
C LEU A 48 -33.64 4.34 3.75
N PRO A 49 -33.94 3.91 4.97
CA PRO A 49 -35.13 4.35 5.67
C PRO A 49 -34.98 5.85 6.00
N LEU A 50 -35.95 6.66 5.55
CA LEU A 50 -36.15 8.00 6.08
C LEU A 50 -36.55 7.88 7.55
N ALA A 51 -35.59 8.08 8.46
CA ALA A 51 -35.86 8.34 9.87
C ALA A 51 -35.50 9.79 10.17
N ALA A 52 -36.50 10.66 10.03
CA ALA A 52 -36.49 11.99 10.62
C ALA A 52 -36.93 11.87 12.09
N ALA A 53 -36.12 12.35 13.03
CA ALA A 53 -36.59 12.86 14.34
C ALA A 53 -35.43 13.46 15.15
N THR A 54 -35.44 14.80 15.22
CA THR A 54 -35.18 15.65 16.39
C THR A 54 -34.48 15.07 17.61
N GLY A 55 -33.35 15.69 17.98
CA GLY A 55 -32.75 15.57 19.32
C GLY A 55 -31.74 16.69 19.57
N ALA A 56 -32.23 17.85 20.00
CA ALA A 56 -31.40 18.91 20.59
C ALA A 56 -31.07 18.53 22.04
N ALA A 57 -29.80 18.54 22.43
CA ALA A 57 -29.39 18.62 23.84
C ALA A 57 -27.95 19.10 24.01
N ALA A 58 -27.85 20.34 24.51
CA ALA A 58 -26.91 20.87 25.50
C ALA A 58 -25.39 20.72 25.30
N LEU A 59 -24.78 21.88 25.03
CA LEU A 59 -23.46 22.26 25.55
C LEU A 59 -23.42 22.03 27.08
N ALA A 60 -22.42 21.30 27.56
CA ALA A 60 -21.94 21.41 28.92
C ALA A 60 -20.44 21.69 28.90
N VAL A 61 -20.14 22.92 29.33
CA VAL A 61 -18.81 23.46 29.62
C VAL A 61 -18.14 22.62 30.72
N ALA A 62 -16.89 22.23 30.50
CA ALA A 62 -15.99 21.84 31.58
C ALA A 62 -14.62 22.53 31.37
N LEU A 63 -14.56 23.79 31.80
CA LEU A 63 -13.31 24.42 32.22
C LEU A 63 -12.95 23.86 33.61
N GLN A 64 -11.85 23.14 33.70
CA GLN A 64 -11.06 22.93 34.91
C GLN A 64 -9.60 22.80 34.44
N ALA A 65 -8.57 23.29 35.09
CA ALA A 65 -8.36 24.34 36.06
C ALA A 65 -6.84 24.59 35.98
N ILE A 66 -6.41 25.84 35.97
CA ILE A 66 -5.00 26.20 35.97
C ILE A 66 -4.45 25.96 37.38
N ALA A 67 -3.43 25.11 37.52
CA ALA A 67 -2.58 25.05 38.69
C ALA A 67 -1.16 25.53 38.32
N PRO A 68 -0.60 26.56 38.99
CA PRO A 68 0.80 26.91 38.85
C PRO A 68 1.62 26.22 39.95
N GLY A 69 2.51 25.33 39.54
CA GLY A 69 3.61 24.78 40.33
C GLY A 69 4.48 24.01 39.34
N GLY A 70 5.77 24.20 39.20
CA GLY A 70 6.76 24.76 40.11
C GLY A 70 7.96 23.83 40.05
N MET A 71 8.98 24.25 39.31
CA MET A 71 10.41 23.89 39.40
C MET A 71 10.91 22.46 39.06
N ASP A 72 11.83 22.50 38.09
CA ASP A 72 13.15 21.84 38.04
C ASP A 72 13.29 20.40 37.53
N GLY A 73 13.97 20.30 36.38
CA GLY A 73 14.95 19.25 36.12
C GLY A 73 14.56 18.21 35.07
N SER A 74 15.06 18.40 33.84
CA SER A 74 15.85 17.39 33.09
C SER A 74 15.67 17.52 31.57
N PRO A 75 16.75 17.72 30.78
CA PRO A 75 16.68 17.66 29.33
C PRO A 75 16.78 16.19 28.87
N GLY A 76 15.64 15.49 28.85
CA GLY A 76 15.50 14.21 28.17
C GLY A 76 15.01 14.43 26.74
N THR A 77 15.91 14.32 25.77
CA THR A 77 15.63 14.43 24.34
C THR A 77 14.74 13.26 23.89
N ALA A 78 13.43 13.40 24.05
CA ALA A 78 12.45 12.44 23.56
C ALA A 78 12.29 12.60 22.04
N GLY A 79 12.63 11.53 21.32
CA GLY A 79 12.55 11.43 19.88
C GLY A 79 11.17 11.81 19.34
N LYS A 80 11.16 12.83 18.49
CA LYS A 80 10.04 13.26 17.67
C LYS A 80 9.51 12.06 16.88
N ALA A 81 8.30 11.62 17.18
CA ALA A 81 7.59 10.64 16.39
C ALA A 81 7.52 11.10 14.92
N PRO A 82 7.75 10.22 13.93
CA PRO A 82 7.64 10.61 12.53
C PRO A 82 6.19 10.98 12.25
N GLY A 83 5.98 12.22 11.78
CA GLY A 83 4.70 12.66 11.27
C GLY A 83 4.25 11.73 10.14
N THR A 84 3.03 11.22 10.26
CA THR A 84 2.29 10.57 9.18
C THR A 84 2.18 11.59 8.05
N THR A 85 3.07 11.52 7.07
CA THR A 85 3.00 12.39 5.88
C THR A 85 1.88 11.85 5.00
N GLY A 86 0.65 12.30 5.30
CA GLY A 86 -0.49 12.18 4.41
C GLY A 86 -0.35 13.20 3.29
N GLY A 87 -0.16 12.72 2.07
CA GLY A 87 -0.06 13.59 0.90
C GLY A 87 0.52 12.92 -0.32
N ALA A 88 0.08 11.69 -0.64
CA ALA A 88 0.30 11.16 -1.99
C ALA A 88 -0.74 11.83 -2.89
N THR A 89 -0.29 12.80 -3.69
CA THR A 89 -1.06 13.39 -4.79
C THR A 89 -1.46 12.25 -5.73
N GLY A 90 -2.74 11.87 -5.70
CA GLY A 90 -3.27 10.77 -6.47
C GLY A 90 -3.28 11.10 -7.96
N THR A 91 -2.17 10.87 -8.65
CA THR A 91 -2.20 10.72 -10.10
C THR A 91 -3.06 9.50 -10.39
N THR A 92 -4.18 9.70 -11.07
CA THR A 92 -5.12 8.66 -11.51
C THR A 92 -4.44 7.78 -12.56
N GLY A 93 -3.51 6.94 -12.11
CA GLY A 93 -2.62 6.14 -12.94
C GLY A 93 -3.32 4.89 -13.44
N GLY A 94 -3.39 4.76 -14.76
CA GLY A 94 -3.93 3.58 -15.45
C GLY A 94 -3.45 2.27 -14.83
N ALA A 95 -4.36 1.30 -14.79
CA ALA A 95 -4.13 -0.04 -14.27
C ALA A 95 -2.78 -0.56 -14.79
N ALA A 96 -1.81 -0.76 -13.90
CA ALA A 96 -0.57 -1.39 -14.28
C ALA A 96 -0.92 -2.80 -14.82
N PRO A 97 -0.64 -3.13 -16.08
CA PRO A 97 -0.76 -4.50 -16.54
C PRO A 97 0.29 -5.31 -15.77
N GLY A 98 -0.16 -6.00 -14.72
CA GLY A 98 0.75 -6.76 -13.87
C GLY A 98 1.33 -7.94 -14.64
N ALA A 99 2.62 -8.22 -14.44
CA ALA A 99 3.31 -9.40 -14.96
C ALA A 99 2.65 -10.75 -14.61
N SER A 100 1.68 -10.74 -13.70
CA SER A 100 0.93 -11.92 -13.28
C SER A 100 -0.34 -12.20 -14.09
N GLY A 101 -0.74 -11.33 -15.03
CA GLY A 101 -2.01 -11.42 -15.77
C GLY A 101 -3.26 -11.30 -14.89
N ARG A 102 -3.10 -11.14 -13.57
CA ARG A 102 -4.17 -11.06 -12.58
C ARG A 102 -4.55 -9.61 -12.32
N ALA A 103 -5.86 -9.34 -12.32
CA ALA A 103 -6.37 -8.01 -12.02
C ALA A 103 -6.03 -7.59 -10.58
N PRO A 104 -5.54 -6.35 -10.37
CA PRO A 104 -5.27 -5.84 -9.03
C PRO A 104 -6.54 -5.68 -8.20
N VAL A 105 -6.40 -5.80 -6.89
CA VAL A 105 -7.45 -5.55 -5.89
C VAL A 105 -7.11 -4.24 -5.18
N GLY A 106 -7.89 -3.21 -5.47
CA GLY A 106 -7.63 -1.85 -5.00
C GLY A 106 -6.57 -1.14 -5.85
N GLU A 107 -6.15 0.02 -5.37
CA GLU A 107 -5.06 0.80 -5.96
C GLU A 107 -3.69 0.22 -5.60
N ALA A 108 -2.69 0.54 -6.42
CA ALA A 108 -1.29 0.18 -6.16
C ALA A 108 -0.66 1.18 -5.17
N ALA A 109 0.15 0.69 -4.24
CA ALA A 109 1.04 1.53 -3.45
C ALA A 109 2.26 1.93 -4.29
N SER A 110 2.65 3.20 -4.21
CA SER A 110 3.90 3.70 -4.80
C SER A 110 4.92 3.92 -3.69
N LEU A 111 5.96 3.09 -3.67
CA LEU A 111 6.98 3.07 -2.63
C LEU A 111 8.21 3.82 -3.14
N PRO A 112 8.70 4.86 -2.43
CA PRO A 112 9.92 5.55 -2.83
C PRO A 112 11.12 4.58 -2.75
N VAL A 113 12.00 4.65 -3.75
CA VAL A 113 13.24 3.87 -3.79
C VAL A 113 14.41 4.83 -3.90
N PRO A 114 15.29 4.94 -2.88
CA PRO A 114 16.46 5.81 -2.97
C PRO A 114 17.29 5.50 -4.21
N GLY A 115 17.72 6.55 -4.91
CA GLY A 115 18.53 6.43 -6.12
C GLY A 115 17.77 6.05 -7.40
N ARG A 116 16.43 5.95 -7.38
CA ARG A 116 15.62 5.77 -8.59
C ARG A 116 14.70 6.96 -8.82
N ALA A 117 14.50 7.31 -10.10
CA ALA A 117 13.49 8.28 -10.49
C ALA A 117 12.06 7.73 -10.32
N ASP A 118 11.85 6.46 -10.68
CA ASP A 118 10.54 5.81 -10.60
C ASP A 118 10.33 5.08 -9.26
N PRO A 119 9.16 5.22 -8.62
CA PRO A 119 8.83 4.48 -7.41
C PRO A 119 8.61 3.00 -7.71
N LEU A 120 8.88 2.15 -6.71
CA LEU A 120 8.46 0.76 -6.74
C LEU A 120 6.95 0.68 -6.56
N ARG A 121 6.24 0.19 -7.58
CA ARG A 121 4.80 -0.07 -7.47
C ARG A 121 4.54 -1.48 -6.94
N VAL A 122 3.67 -1.56 -5.94
CA VAL A 122 3.18 -2.83 -5.37
C VAL A 122 1.67 -2.83 -5.32
N TRP A 123 1.04 -3.98 -5.56
CA TRP A 123 -0.42 -4.11 -5.60
C TRP A 123 -0.84 -5.48 -5.10
N PHE A 124 -2.06 -5.57 -4.56
CA PHE A 124 -2.62 -6.86 -4.21
C PHE A 124 -3.30 -7.50 -5.41
N VAL A 125 -3.23 -8.82 -5.51
CA VAL A 125 -4.04 -9.62 -6.42
C VAL A 125 -4.80 -10.67 -5.61
N ARG A 126 -5.97 -11.08 -6.09
CA ARG A 126 -6.68 -12.23 -5.51
C ARG A 126 -6.07 -13.53 -6.06
N GLU A 127 -5.92 -14.51 -5.19
CA GLU A 127 -5.47 -15.86 -5.54
C GLU A 127 -6.65 -16.83 -5.63
N GLY A 128 -6.42 -17.97 -6.28
CA GLY A 128 -7.35 -19.10 -6.19
C GLY A 128 -7.54 -19.50 -4.72
N GLY A 129 -8.76 -19.85 -4.32
CA GLY A 129 -9.06 -20.21 -2.93
C GLY A 129 -9.33 -19.02 -1.99
N GLY A 130 -9.41 -17.79 -2.51
CA GLY A 130 -9.85 -16.61 -1.74
C GLY A 130 -8.76 -15.87 -0.97
N GLY A 131 -7.51 -16.34 -1.04
CA GLY A 131 -6.34 -15.63 -0.54
C GLY A 131 -5.97 -14.41 -1.39
N TYR A 132 -4.96 -13.67 -0.93
CA TYR A 132 -4.36 -12.57 -1.66
C TYR A 132 -2.85 -12.76 -1.75
N ALA A 133 -2.23 -12.17 -2.78
CA ALA A 133 -0.79 -12.00 -2.87
C ALA A 133 -0.46 -10.53 -3.05
N LEU A 134 0.66 -10.10 -2.49
CA LEU A 134 1.26 -8.79 -2.74
C LEU A 134 2.28 -8.92 -3.87
N CYS A 135 2.02 -8.25 -4.97
CA CYS A 135 2.84 -8.29 -6.18
C CYS A 135 3.57 -6.98 -6.42
N SER A 136 4.72 -7.08 -7.07
CA SER A 136 5.41 -6.01 -7.79
C SER A 136 5.62 -6.45 -9.24
N ALA A 137 6.26 -5.60 -10.06
CA ALA A 137 6.61 -5.97 -11.42
C ALA A 137 7.53 -7.19 -11.50
N ALA A 138 8.34 -7.44 -10.46
CA ALA A 138 9.33 -8.51 -10.46
C ALA A 138 8.84 -9.81 -9.81
N ARG A 139 7.95 -9.74 -8.79
CA ARG A 139 7.55 -10.93 -8.03
C ARG A 139 6.23 -10.74 -7.28
N CYS A 140 5.62 -11.85 -6.90
CA CYS A 140 4.51 -11.90 -5.96
C CYS A 140 4.92 -12.68 -4.71
N VAL A 141 4.44 -12.23 -3.55
CA VAL A 141 4.56 -12.96 -2.28
C VAL A 141 3.16 -13.16 -1.68
N PRO A 142 2.91 -14.23 -0.93
CA PRO A 142 1.63 -14.42 -0.25
C PRO A 142 1.30 -13.22 0.64
N ALA A 143 0.03 -12.79 0.70
CA ALA A 143 -0.41 -11.73 1.60
C ALA A 143 -0.62 -12.28 3.04
N ALA A 144 0.42 -12.92 3.58
CA ALA A 144 0.40 -13.57 4.88
C ALA A 144 1.41 -12.90 5.84
N PRO A 145 1.18 -12.95 7.16
CA PRO A 145 2.17 -12.51 8.14
C PRO A 145 3.54 -13.17 7.90
N GLY A 146 4.60 -12.38 7.93
CA GLY A 146 5.97 -12.87 7.71
C GLY A 146 6.42 -12.93 6.24
N ALA A 147 5.53 -12.76 5.27
CA ALA A 147 5.92 -12.66 3.87
C ALA A 147 6.51 -11.28 3.53
N ALA A 148 7.57 -11.24 2.73
CA ALA A 148 8.20 -9.98 2.35
C ALA A 148 8.81 -9.94 0.94
N GLY A 149 8.64 -8.76 0.34
CA GLY A 149 9.32 -8.20 -0.81
C GLY A 149 10.64 -7.52 -0.47
N GLY A 150 11.51 -7.34 -1.46
CA GLY A 150 12.76 -6.60 -1.32
C GLY A 150 13.27 -6.13 -2.68
N LEU A 151 13.76 -4.90 -2.74
CA LEU A 151 14.40 -4.32 -3.93
C LEU A 151 15.67 -3.57 -3.51
N ALA A 152 16.81 -3.93 -4.08
CA ALA A 152 18.06 -3.20 -3.92
C ALA A 152 18.24 -2.15 -5.02
N SER A 153 18.69 -0.95 -4.67
CA SER A 153 19.02 0.12 -5.62
C SER A 153 19.94 1.16 -4.98
N GLY A 154 20.98 1.60 -5.70
CA GLY A 154 21.82 2.72 -5.28
C GLY A 154 22.44 2.59 -3.89
N GLY A 155 22.85 1.39 -3.48
CA GLY A 155 23.39 1.14 -2.12
C GLY A 155 22.35 1.09 -1.01
N SER A 156 21.05 1.13 -1.34
CA SER A 156 19.94 0.96 -0.40
C SER A 156 19.10 -0.27 -0.74
N VAL A 157 18.38 -0.79 0.25
CA VAL A 157 17.38 -1.84 0.09
C VAL A 157 16.05 -1.35 0.64
N VAL A 158 14.98 -1.51 -0.15
CA VAL A 158 13.60 -1.30 0.28
C VAL A 158 12.96 -2.67 0.50
N ALA A 159 12.74 -3.04 1.76
CA ALA A 159 11.94 -4.19 2.14
C ALA A 159 10.47 -3.77 2.27
N TYR A 160 9.55 -4.63 1.86
CA TYR A 160 8.12 -4.33 1.90
C TYR A 160 7.29 -5.60 2.15
N GLY A 161 6.07 -5.48 2.65
CA GLY A 161 5.20 -6.64 2.83
C GLY A 161 3.78 -6.28 3.26
N PRO A 162 2.87 -7.27 3.29
CA PRO A 162 1.52 -7.09 3.82
C PRO A 162 1.57 -6.80 5.32
N ALA A 163 0.78 -5.83 5.78
CA ALA A 163 0.63 -5.50 7.19
C ALA A 163 -0.68 -6.06 7.75
N PRO A 164 -0.65 -6.81 8.87
CA PRO A 164 -1.87 -7.22 9.57
C PRO A 164 -2.76 -6.02 9.92
N GLY A 165 -4.09 -6.21 9.99
CA GLY A 165 -5.04 -5.11 10.16
C GLY A 165 -4.86 -4.27 11.43
N GLN A 166 -4.26 -4.84 12.48
CA GLN A 166 -3.96 -4.18 13.76
C GLN A 166 -2.57 -3.54 13.82
N ALA A 167 -1.79 -3.60 12.73
CA ALA A 167 -0.43 -3.08 12.71
C ALA A 167 -0.40 -1.55 12.84
N ALA A 168 0.48 -1.07 13.73
CA ALA A 168 0.67 0.35 14.02
C ALA A 168 2.14 0.78 13.94
N LEU A 169 3.09 -0.15 14.17
CA LEU A 169 4.52 0.11 14.11
C LEU A 169 5.22 -0.95 13.25
N VAL A 170 6.22 -0.54 12.47
CA VAL A 170 7.13 -1.46 11.79
C VAL A 170 8.56 -0.99 12.04
N THR A 171 9.42 -1.91 12.47
CA THR A 171 10.82 -1.64 12.79
C THR A 171 11.68 -2.76 12.23
N ALA A 172 12.69 -2.42 11.43
CA ALA A 172 13.76 -3.35 11.10
C ALA A 172 14.88 -3.25 12.14
N ARG A 173 15.55 -4.36 12.41
CA ARG A 173 16.79 -4.42 13.18
C ARG A 173 17.93 -4.75 12.23
N THR A 174 18.91 -3.86 12.13
CA THR A 174 20.11 -4.10 11.32
C THR A 174 20.95 -5.25 11.89
N LEU A 175 22.00 -5.66 11.18
CA LEU A 175 22.95 -6.63 11.74
C LEU A 175 23.69 -6.10 12.98
N SER A 176 23.90 -4.78 13.07
CA SER A 176 24.47 -4.13 14.27
C SER A 176 23.48 -3.99 15.43
N GLY A 177 22.20 -4.31 15.22
CA GLY A 177 21.13 -4.20 16.23
C GLY A 177 20.41 -2.86 16.26
N GLU A 178 20.90 -1.88 15.50
CA GLU A 178 20.29 -0.56 15.34
C GLU A 178 18.86 -0.68 14.78
N PRO A 179 17.87 0.02 15.35
CA PRO A 179 16.52 0.05 14.81
C PRO A 179 16.42 1.00 13.61
N VAL A 180 15.73 0.55 12.56
CA VAL A 180 15.32 1.38 11.42
C VAL A 180 13.81 1.41 11.37
N ALA A 181 13.22 2.59 11.57
CA ALA A 181 11.78 2.79 11.51
C ALA A 181 11.27 2.60 10.07
N GLY A 182 10.15 1.90 9.93
CA GLY A 182 9.43 1.79 8.67
C GLY A 182 8.20 2.69 8.59
N THR A 183 7.48 2.57 7.49
CA THR A 183 6.23 3.30 7.23
C THR A 183 5.14 2.35 6.72
N PHE A 184 3.87 2.71 6.95
CA PHE A 184 2.72 2.01 6.41
C PHE A 184 2.05 2.81 5.30
N HIS A 185 1.65 2.11 4.24
CA HIS A 185 0.91 2.62 3.10
C HIS A 185 -0.45 1.95 3.07
N ARG A 186 -1.54 2.72 2.94
CA ARG A 186 -2.91 2.19 2.86
C ARG A 186 -3.55 2.57 1.51
N PRO A 187 -3.26 1.82 0.42
CA PRO A 187 -3.86 2.12 -0.86
C PRO A 187 -5.38 1.97 -0.81
N PRO A 188 -6.15 2.88 -1.42
CA PRO A 188 -7.60 2.78 -1.48
C PRO A 188 -8.07 1.43 -2.06
N GLY A 189 -9.00 0.77 -1.36
CA GLY A 189 -9.58 -0.50 -1.80
C GLY A 189 -8.65 -1.72 -1.72
N ALA A 190 -7.40 -1.56 -1.24
CA ALA A 190 -6.53 -2.69 -0.98
C ALA A 190 -7.04 -3.51 0.23
N PRO A 191 -6.87 -4.84 0.23
CA PRO A 191 -7.34 -5.69 1.33
C PRO A 191 -6.55 -5.49 2.63
N MET A 192 -5.31 -4.99 2.55
CA MET A 192 -4.40 -4.81 3.67
C MET A 192 -3.53 -3.56 3.44
N ALA A 193 -2.96 -3.02 4.51
CA ALA A 193 -1.89 -2.04 4.40
C ALA A 193 -0.58 -2.72 3.92
N VAL A 194 0.35 -1.93 3.40
CA VAL A 194 1.70 -2.36 3.03
C VAL A 194 2.68 -1.68 3.98
N TRP A 195 3.51 -2.44 4.69
CA TRP A 195 4.63 -1.86 5.42
C TRP A 195 5.84 -1.76 4.50
N THR A 196 6.71 -0.78 4.75
CA THR A 196 8.00 -0.62 4.08
C THR A 196 9.08 -0.22 5.06
N VAL A 197 10.29 -0.72 4.84
CA VAL A 197 11.51 -0.26 5.54
C VAL A 197 12.61 -0.05 4.51
N THR A 198 13.31 1.07 4.62
CA THR A 198 14.45 1.40 3.74
C THR A 198 15.71 1.46 4.59
N TYR A 199 16.75 0.75 4.17
CA TYR A 199 18.03 0.68 4.89
C TYR A 199 19.21 0.62 3.93
N ALA A 200 20.40 0.97 4.42
CA ALA A 200 21.63 0.87 3.63
C ALA A 200 22.00 -0.61 3.40
N ALA A 201 22.43 -0.95 2.19
CA ALA A 201 22.66 -2.34 1.78
C ALA A 201 23.77 -3.03 2.59
N ASP A 202 24.79 -2.27 3.01
CA ASP A 202 25.91 -2.70 3.84
C ASP A 202 25.53 -2.93 5.31
N ALA A 203 24.54 -2.20 5.84
CA ALA A 203 24.04 -2.41 7.20
C ALA A 203 23.39 -3.79 7.39
N GLY A 204 22.75 -4.30 6.32
CA GLY A 204 21.92 -5.50 6.36
C GLY A 204 20.73 -5.37 7.32
N VAL A 205 19.81 -6.33 7.28
CA VAL A 205 18.73 -6.45 8.27
C VAL A 205 18.68 -7.90 8.75
N ARG A 206 18.62 -8.09 10.07
CA ARG A 206 18.45 -9.40 10.70
C ARG A 206 16.98 -9.79 10.73
N ARG A 207 16.10 -8.83 11.05
CA ARG A 207 14.66 -9.05 11.21
C ARG A 207 13.88 -7.76 11.00
N VAL A 208 12.66 -7.89 10.48
CA VAL A 208 11.62 -6.86 10.54
C VAL A 208 10.51 -7.31 11.49
N GLU A 209 10.14 -6.45 12.43
CA GLU A 209 9.02 -6.67 13.34
C GLU A 209 7.88 -5.70 13.01
N VAL A 210 6.68 -6.23 12.89
CA VAL A 210 5.45 -5.47 12.72
C VAL A 210 4.64 -5.62 14.01
N CYS A 211 4.39 -4.52 14.69
CA CYS A 211 3.75 -4.49 16.00
C CYS A 211 2.40 -3.76 15.96
N ASP A 212 1.53 -4.07 16.92
CA ASP A 212 0.34 -3.28 17.21
C ASP A 212 0.68 -1.99 17.99
N ALA A 213 -0.34 -1.20 18.33
CA ALA A 213 -0.19 0.05 19.08
C ALA A 213 0.29 -0.14 20.52
N LEU A 214 0.21 -1.37 21.07
CA LEU A 214 0.70 -1.72 22.41
C LEU A 214 2.12 -2.29 22.38
N GLY A 215 2.75 -2.32 21.20
CA GLY A 215 4.09 -2.89 21.01
C GLY A 215 4.13 -4.41 20.93
N ARG A 216 2.99 -5.10 20.87
CA ARG A 216 2.96 -6.56 20.69
C ARG A 216 3.29 -6.92 19.25
N VAL A 217 4.19 -7.89 19.08
CA VAL A 217 4.62 -8.33 17.75
C VAL A 217 3.51 -9.16 17.08
N LEU A 218 3.00 -8.66 15.95
CA LEU A 218 1.97 -9.32 15.14
C LEU A 218 2.58 -10.19 14.02
N ALA A 219 3.74 -9.78 13.51
CA ALA A 219 4.46 -10.52 12.49
C ALA A 219 5.97 -10.29 12.64
N ARG A 220 6.74 -11.33 12.30
CA ARG A 220 8.19 -11.27 12.16
C ARG A 220 8.57 -11.75 10.77
N VAL A 221 9.45 -10.99 10.13
CA VAL A 221 10.08 -11.37 8.88
C VAL A 221 11.56 -11.54 9.19
N ASP A 222 12.03 -12.77 9.20
CA ASP A 222 13.46 -13.02 9.22
C ASP A 222 13.99 -12.80 7.80
N THR A 223 14.81 -11.77 7.63
CA THR A 223 15.45 -11.50 6.34
C THR A 223 16.61 -12.47 6.19
N VAL A 224 16.37 -13.54 5.44
CA VAL A 224 17.46 -14.35 4.88
C VAL A 224 18.22 -13.41 3.96
N GLN A 225 19.45 -13.04 4.32
CA GLN A 225 20.25 -12.18 3.47
C GLN A 225 20.27 -12.76 2.06
N ALA A 226 20.08 -11.92 1.04
CA ALA A 226 20.58 -12.28 -0.27
C ALA A 226 22.08 -12.49 -0.07
N GLU A 227 22.54 -13.75 -0.12
CA GLU A 227 23.97 -14.05 -0.12
C GLU A 227 24.64 -13.06 -1.07
N PRO A 228 25.66 -12.33 -0.62
CA PRO A 228 26.39 -11.44 -1.50
C PRO A 228 26.89 -12.28 -2.65
N ARG A 229 26.33 -12.09 -3.85
CA ARG A 229 26.85 -12.73 -5.06
C ARG A 229 28.32 -12.32 -5.13
N ALA A 230 29.22 -13.28 -4.89
CA ALA A 230 30.64 -13.09 -5.07
C ALA A 230 30.85 -12.53 -6.48
N ARG A 231 31.53 -11.37 -6.55
CA ARG A 231 31.91 -10.74 -7.80
C ARG A 231 33.06 -11.50 -8.44
#